data_AF-A0A848GVQ6-F1
#
_entry.id   AF-A0A848GVQ6-F1
#
_cell.length_a   1.000
_cell.length_b   1.000
_cell.length_c   1.000
_cell.angle_alpha   90.00
_cell.angle_beta   90.00
_cell.angle_gamma   90.00
#
_symmetry.space_group_name_H-M   'P 1'
#
loop_
_entity.id
_entity.type
_entity.pdbx_description
1 polymer ?
#
loop_
_entity_poly.entity_id
_entity_poly.type
_entity_poly.pdbx_seq_one_letter_code
_entity_poly.pdbx_strand_id
1 'polypeptide(L)'
;MTLTEAFITAARRYCKEHHTRWTRRYSKERTGTNDPVYSLSDQDYDFLSRYHVLAAILDEVEKLVGKTFPSLEACRETLFHIGLTARSLFTESDHPIAIAARQEEREHFVQYLQSMTPKTLAQVAPLPYRRRLNEEESSIVRQQLLERWHYDSSHWAPLAGNIPSNTLFVAQSALTPADRSAVTGYICQHAMPHLFEITADHTDAEITCSELDTNCYATVYCDENYNWLIYGSHESTLTFAGEQLLLFVRQLFTGRERVLNQWP
;
A
#
# COMPACT_ATOMS: atom_id res chain seq x y z
N MET A 1 1.97 10.37 21.31
CA MET A 1 2.21 11.00 20.00
C MET A 1 2.71 12.42 20.21
N THR A 2 3.86 12.77 19.64
CA THR A 2 4.42 14.14 19.66
C THR A 2 3.67 15.06 18.69
N LEU A 3 3.91 16.38 18.75
CA LEU A 3 3.30 17.31 17.79
C LEU A 3 3.75 17.07 16.35
N THR A 4 4.99 16.65 16.14
CA THR A 4 5.52 16.32 14.80
C THR A 4 4.90 15.04 14.26
N GLU A 5 4.77 13.99 15.08
CA GLU A 5 4.05 12.76 14.71
C GLU A 5 2.58 13.04 14.41
N ALA A 6 1.93 13.89 15.21
CA ALA A 6 0.55 14.32 14.97
C ALA A 6 0.41 15.06 13.63
N PHE A 7 1.41 15.88 13.27
CA PHE A 7 1.38 16.64 12.03
C PHE A 7 1.60 15.78 10.80
N ILE A 8 2.55 14.83 10.85
CA ILE A 8 2.72 13.80 9.83
C ILE A 8 1.44 12.97 9.71
N THR A 9 0.82 12.59 10.83
CA THR A 9 -0.46 11.84 10.85
C THR A 9 -1.59 12.62 10.18
N ALA A 10 -1.69 13.93 10.43
CA ALA A 10 -2.67 14.80 9.78
C ALA A 10 -2.45 14.88 8.26
N ALA A 11 -1.20 15.02 7.82
CA ALA A 11 -0.84 15.02 6.40
C ALA A 11 -1.21 13.69 5.72
N ARG A 12 -0.85 12.56 6.33
CA ARG A 12 -1.25 11.21 5.84
C ARG A 12 -2.77 11.09 5.72
N ARG A 13 -3.50 11.53 6.74
CA ARG A 13 -4.97 11.47 6.77
C ARG A 13 -5.59 12.29 5.65
N TYR A 14 -5.13 13.52 5.44
CA TYR A 14 -5.57 14.36 4.31
C TYR A 14 -5.39 13.61 2.99
N CYS A 15 -4.19 13.09 2.72
CA CYS A 15 -3.90 12.38 1.48
C CYS A 15 -4.81 11.16 1.29
N LYS A 16 -4.97 10.31 2.32
CA LYS A 16 -5.85 9.13 2.25
C LYS A 16 -7.31 9.52 1.97
N GLU A 17 -7.85 10.47 2.72
CA GLU A 17 -9.26 10.88 2.61
C GLU A 17 -9.56 11.56 1.26
N HIS A 18 -8.70 12.48 0.82
CA HIS A 18 -8.85 13.17 -0.46
C HIS A 18 -8.60 12.23 -1.65
N HIS A 19 -7.64 11.31 -1.55
CA HIS A 19 -7.42 10.28 -2.56
C HIS A 19 -8.69 9.43 -2.74
N THR A 20 -9.26 8.91 -1.65
CA THR A 20 -10.53 8.15 -1.69
C THR A 20 -11.68 8.97 -2.25
N ARG A 21 -11.77 10.27 -1.93
CA ARG A 21 -12.79 11.16 -2.49
C ARG A 21 -12.66 11.24 -4.02
N TRP A 22 -11.47 11.52 -4.52
CA TRP A 22 -11.23 11.72 -5.95
C TRP A 22 -11.34 10.42 -6.76
N THR A 23 -10.84 9.29 -6.26
CA THR A 23 -11.01 7.99 -6.93
C THR A 23 -12.48 7.58 -6.99
N ARG A 24 -13.26 7.83 -5.93
CA ARG A 24 -14.71 7.57 -5.93
C ARG A 24 -15.44 8.45 -6.94
N ARG A 25 -15.07 9.73 -7.07
CA ARG A 25 -15.64 10.63 -8.07
C ARG A 25 -15.29 10.16 -9.47
N TYR A 26 -14.02 9.90 -9.74
CA TYR A 26 -13.56 9.36 -11.02
C TYR A 26 -14.33 8.09 -11.41
N SER A 27 -14.44 7.11 -10.52
CA SER A 27 -15.18 5.87 -10.82
C SER A 27 -16.66 6.07 -11.15
N LYS A 28 -17.29 7.15 -10.67
CA LYS A 28 -18.73 7.43 -10.89
C LYS A 28 -19.00 8.37 -12.05
N GLU A 29 -18.12 9.34 -12.23
CA GLU A 29 -18.29 10.47 -13.14
C GLU A 29 -17.44 10.35 -14.41
N ARG A 30 -16.60 9.31 -14.52
CA ARG A 30 -15.79 9.07 -15.71
C ARG A 30 -16.66 8.94 -16.95
N THR A 31 -16.31 9.70 -17.98
CA THR A 31 -17.02 9.72 -19.28
C THR A 31 -16.16 9.26 -20.46
N GLY A 32 -14.85 9.12 -20.28
CA GLY A 32 -13.96 8.53 -21.27
C GLY A 32 -14.34 7.11 -21.68
N THR A 33 -14.04 6.74 -22.91
CA THR A 33 -14.35 5.42 -23.47
C THR A 33 -13.24 4.43 -23.16
N ASN A 34 -13.58 3.16 -22.85
CA ASN A 34 -12.61 2.07 -22.77
C ASN A 34 -12.51 1.28 -24.09
N ASP A 35 -13.55 1.33 -24.92
CA ASP A 35 -13.74 0.56 -26.16
C ASP A 35 -14.50 1.44 -27.17
N PRO A 36 -14.20 1.41 -28.48
CA PRO A 36 -13.10 0.71 -29.16
C PRO A 36 -11.72 1.36 -28.99
N VAL A 37 -11.68 2.60 -28.51
CA VAL A 37 -10.44 3.34 -28.28
C VAL A 37 -10.48 3.91 -26.88
N TYR A 38 -9.43 3.66 -26.10
CA TYR A 38 -9.27 4.25 -24.79
C TYR A 38 -9.13 5.76 -24.92
N SER A 39 -9.99 6.52 -24.26
CA SER A 39 -9.93 7.98 -24.22
C SER A 39 -10.16 8.51 -22.81
N LEU A 40 -9.58 9.68 -22.54
CA LEU A 40 -9.81 10.46 -21.34
C LEU A 40 -10.46 11.78 -21.75
N SER A 41 -11.56 12.12 -21.10
CA SER A 41 -12.14 13.46 -21.18
C SER A 41 -11.32 14.45 -20.33
N ASP A 42 -11.58 15.74 -20.53
CA ASP A 42 -11.05 16.80 -19.68
C ASP A 42 -11.34 16.58 -18.19
N GLN A 43 -12.55 16.12 -17.87
CA GLN A 43 -12.97 15.80 -16.51
C GLN A 43 -12.20 14.59 -15.96
N ASP A 44 -11.88 13.61 -16.80
CA ASP A 44 -11.06 12.48 -16.40
C ASP A 44 -9.64 12.93 -16.05
N TYR A 45 -9.05 13.82 -16.86
CA TYR A 45 -7.74 14.40 -16.56
C TYR A 45 -7.73 15.19 -15.26
N ASP A 46 -8.81 15.90 -14.92
CA ASP A 46 -8.92 16.59 -13.63
C ASP A 46 -8.90 15.61 -12.46
N PHE A 47 -9.80 14.64 -12.42
CA PHE A 47 -9.91 13.72 -11.27
C PHE A 47 -8.69 12.80 -11.13
N LEU A 48 -8.23 12.23 -12.25
CA LEU A 48 -7.11 11.30 -12.29
C LEU A 48 -5.83 11.93 -11.74
N SER A 49 -5.57 13.15 -12.17
CA SER A 49 -4.41 13.93 -11.75
C SER A 49 -4.40 14.22 -10.25
N ARG A 50 -5.56 14.52 -9.66
CA ARG A 50 -5.67 14.86 -8.23
C ARG A 50 -5.37 13.66 -7.34
N TYR A 51 -5.94 12.50 -7.61
CA TYR A 51 -5.63 11.34 -6.77
C TYR A 51 -4.21 10.82 -7.03
N HIS A 52 -3.68 10.90 -8.25
CA HIS A 52 -2.28 10.54 -8.50
C HIS A 52 -1.28 11.43 -7.74
N VAL A 53 -1.49 12.75 -7.69
CA VAL A 53 -0.59 13.62 -6.92
C VAL A 53 -0.70 13.38 -5.42
N LEU A 54 -1.90 13.06 -4.91
CA LEU A 54 -2.08 12.72 -3.49
C LEU A 54 -1.41 11.40 -3.11
N ALA A 55 -1.42 10.41 -4.00
CA ALA A 55 -0.68 9.16 -3.82
C ALA A 55 0.84 9.44 -3.73
N ALA A 56 1.38 10.23 -4.66
CA ALA A 56 2.79 10.60 -4.65
C ALA A 56 3.18 11.39 -3.38
N ILE A 57 2.33 12.33 -2.93
CA ILE A 57 2.55 13.05 -1.67
C ILE A 57 2.51 12.09 -0.48
N LEU A 58 1.53 11.18 -0.43
CA LEU A 58 1.41 10.20 0.65
C LEU A 58 2.67 9.34 0.78
N ASP A 59 3.20 8.83 -0.34
CA ASP A 59 4.40 8.00 -0.33
C ASP A 59 5.60 8.73 0.29
N GLU A 60 5.82 10.00 -0.06
CA GLU A 60 6.89 10.80 0.54
C GLU A 60 6.61 11.15 2.02
N VAL A 61 5.37 11.46 2.39
CA VAL A 61 4.98 11.73 3.78
C VAL A 61 5.19 10.49 4.65
N GLU A 62 4.89 9.30 4.15
CA GLU A 62 5.05 8.05 4.90
C GLU A 62 6.53 7.66 5.11
N LYS A 63 7.48 8.20 4.34
CA LYS A 63 8.93 8.11 4.63
C LYS A 63 9.34 8.91 5.87
N LEU A 64 8.47 9.77 6.39
CA LEU A 64 8.72 10.55 7.61
C LEU A 64 8.23 9.84 8.88
N VAL A 65 7.43 8.79 8.76
CA VAL A 65 6.91 8.04 9.92
C VAL A 65 8.08 7.41 10.67
N GLY A 66 8.12 7.62 11.99
CA GLY A 66 9.22 7.18 12.86
C GLY A 66 10.45 8.10 12.85
N LYS A 67 10.52 9.11 11.98
CA LYS A 67 11.61 10.11 12.01
C LYS A 67 11.43 11.12 13.13
N THR A 68 12.53 11.53 13.73
CA THR A 68 12.58 12.64 14.68
C THR A 68 12.88 13.94 13.95
N PHE A 69 12.29 15.03 14.43
CA PHE A 69 12.53 16.37 13.91
C PHE A 69 13.04 17.27 15.04
N PRO A 70 13.94 18.23 14.75
CA PRO A 70 14.46 19.14 15.76
C PRO A 70 13.39 20.12 16.27
N SER A 71 12.36 20.40 15.46
CA SER A 71 11.24 21.28 15.82
C SER A 71 9.99 20.97 14.98
N LEU A 72 8.84 21.51 15.39
CA LEU A 72 7.61 21.44 14.60
C LEU A 72 7.74 22.21 13.27
N GLU A 73 8.47 23.33 13.30
CA GLU A 73 8.72 24.19 12.15
C GLU A 73 9.56 23.46 11.09
N ALA A 74 10.61 22.72 11.48
CA ALA A 74 11.39 21.91 10.54
C ALA A 74 10.55 20.80 9.88
N CYS A 75 9.67 20.16 10.66
CA CYS A 75 8.71 19.19 10.14
C CYS A 75 7.74 19.84 9.14
N ARG A 76 7.28 21.06 9.44
CA ARG A 76 6.39 21.85 8.58
C ARG A 76 7.02 22.19 7.24
N GLU A 77 8.24 22.70 7.26
CA GLU A 77 8.98 23.01 6.03
C GLU A 77 9.16 21.76 5.17
N THR A 78 9.48 20.62 5.79
CA THR A 78 9.61 19.34 5.10
C THR A 78 8.30 18.89 4.45
N LEU A 79 7.18 18.93 5.18
CA LEU A 79 5.87 18.54 4.66
C LEU A 79 5.38 19.48 3.55
N PHE A 80 5.62 20.80 3.67
CA PHE A 80 5.29 21.75 2.61
C PHE A 80 6.11 21.49 1.35
N HIS A 81 7.41 21.22 1.51
CA HIS A 81 8.26 20.85 0.39
C HIS A 81 7.72 19.60 -0.30
N ILE A 82 7.47 18.52 0.44
CA ILE A 82 6.87 17.29 -0.09
C ILE A 82 5.56 17.56 -0.84
N GLY A 83 4.65 18.33 -0.23
CA GLY A 83 3.37 18.70 -0.85
C GLY A 83 3.54 19.36 -2.21
N LEU A 84 4.56 20.20 -2.37
CA LEU A 84 4.82 20.93 -3.60
C LEU A 84 5.63 20.14 -4.63
N THR A 85 6.49 19.21 -4.20
CA THR A 85 7.51 18.61 -5.08
C THR A 85 7.37 17.11 -5.31
N ALA A 86 6.59 16.37 -4.50
CA ALA A 86 6.48 14.92 -4.63
C ALA A 86 6.03 14.49 -6.02
N ARG A 87 6.66 13.47 -6.61
CA ARG A 87 6.40 13.00 -7.98
C ARG A 87 6.33 11.49 -8.03
N SER A 88 5.62 10.98 -9.03
CA SER A 88 5.62 9.59 -9.47
C SER A 88 5.45 9.53 -10.99
N LEU A 89 5.60 8.33 -11.57
CA LEU A 89 5.35 8.06 -12.98
C LEU A 89 3.97 8.53 -13.46
N PHE A 90 3.00 8.63 -12.54
CA PHE A 90 1.62 9.02 -12.83
C PHE A 90 1.34 10.52 -12.65
N THR A 91 2.36 11.30 -12.24
CA THR A 91 2.26 12.76 -12.09
C THR A 91 2.86 13.53 -13.26
N GLU A 92 3.41 12.82 -14.24
CA GLU A 92 3.95 13.38 -15.47
C GLU A 92 2.85 13.42 -16.55
N SER A 93 2.53 14.62 -17.04
CA SER A 93 1.56 14.82 -18.11
C SER A 93 1.65 16.24 -18.62
N ASP A 94 1.63 16.39 -19.95
CA ASP A 94 1.62 17.68 -20.64
C ASP A 94 0.20 18.24 -20.84
N HIS A 95 -0.84 17.51 -20.39
CA HIS A 95 -2.22 17.96 -20.55
C HIS A 95 -2.51 19.16 -19.62
N PRO A 96 -2.97 20.32 -20.15
CA PRO A 96 -3.12 21.54 -19.34
C PRO A 96 -4.02 21.37 -18.12
N ILE A 97 -5.14 20.64 -18.27
CA ILE A 97 -6.07 20.38 -17.15
C ILE A 97 -5.42 19.48 -16.10
N ALA A 98 -4.62 18.51 -16.52
CA ALA A 98 -3.93 17.62 -15.61
C ALA A 98 -2.89 18.40 -14.77
N ILE A 99 -2.15 19.31 -15.40
CA ILE A 99 -1.18 20.19 -14.74
C ILE A 99 -1.88 21.09 -13.71
N ALA A 100 -2.95 21.77 -14.13
CA ALA A 100 -3.72 22.65 -13.26
C ALA A 100 -4.33 21.90 -12.05
N ALA A 101 -4.96 20.75 -12.30
CA ALA A 101 -5.57 19.94 -11.26
C ALA A 101 -4.57 19.42 -10.22
N ARG A 102 -3.36 19.02 -10.65
CA ARG A 102 -2.27 18.67 -9.72
C ARG A 102 -1.85 19.87 -8.88
N GLN A 103 -1.62 21.01 -9.51
CA GLN A 103 -1.16 22.21 -8.82
C GLN A 103 -2.17 22.69 -7.76
N GLU A 104 -3.45 22.73 -8.11
CA GLU A 104 -4.52 23.08 -7.17
C GLU A 104 -4.58 22.13 -5.96
N GLU A 105 -4.43 20.81 -6.18
CA GLU A 105 -4.46 19.85 -5.07
C GLU A 105 -3.23 19.99 -4.14
N ARG A 106 -2.05 20.33 -4.70
CA ARG A 106 -0.87 20.66 -3.88
C ARG A 106 -1.10 21.90 -3.03
N GLU A 107 -1.71 22.92 -3.61
CA GLU A 107 -2.05 24.16 -2.89
C GLU A 107 -3.05 23.89 -1.77
N HIS A 108 -4.10 23.11 -2.03
CA HIS A 108 -5.05 22.70 -0.99
C HIS A 108 -4.38 21.91 0.14
N PHE A 109 -3.47 20.98 -0.18
CA PHE A 109 -2.70 20.25 0.82
C PHE A 109 -1.86 21.19 1.70
N VAL A 110 -1.11 22.11 1.09
CA VAL A 110 -0.28 23.08 1.82
C VAL A 110 -1.14 24.00 2.68
N GLN A 111 -2.25 24.53 2.15
CA GLN A 111 -3.19 25.38 2.89
C GLN A 111 -3.79 24.65 4.10
N TYR A 112 -4.19 23.39 3.92
CA TYR A 112 -4.66 22.54 5.01
C TYR A 112 -3.61 22.43 6.13
N LEU A 113 -2.36 22.12 5.77
CA LEU A 113 -1.30 21.99 6.76
C LEU A 113 -0.93 23.34 7.40
N GLN A 114 -0.98 24.45 6.67
CA GLN A 114 -0.79 25.81 7.21
C GLN A 114 -1.82 26.15 8.28
N SER A 115 -3.06 25.68 8.12
CA SER A 115 -4.13 25.91 9.11
C SER A 115 -3.93 25.15 10.43
N MET A 116 -3.01 24.18 10.48
CA MET A 116 -2.78 23.36 11.68
C MET A 116 -2.01 24.12 12.76
N THR A 117 -2.62 24.21 13.94
CA THR A 117 -2.05 24.80 15.15
C THR A 117 -1.67 23.70 16.16
N PRO A 118 -0.82 23.97 17.16
CA PRO A 118 -0.53 23.00 18.21
C PRO A 118 -1.79 22.45 18.91
N LYS A 119 -2.83 23.28 19.06
CA LYS A 119 -4.11 22.88 19.65
C LYS A 119 -4.87 21.88 18.76
N THR A 120 -4.91 22.09 17.45
CA THR A 120 -5.59 21.15 16.53
C THR A 120 -4.78 19.88 16.36
N LEU A 121 -3.44 19.97 16.34
CA LEU A 121 -2.54 18.81 16.29
C LEU A 121 -2.69 17.91 17.51
N ALA A 122 -2.88 18.47 18.71
CA ALA A 122 -3.14 17.69 19.92
C ALA A 122 -4.43 16.85 19.87
N GLN A 123 -5.33 17.14 18.93
CA GLN A 123 -6.59 16.43 18.73
C GLN A 123 -6.54 15.39 17.60
N VAL A 124 -5.42 15.31 16.88
CA VAL A 124 -5.27 14.36 15.77
C VAL A 124 -5.24 12.93 16.34
N ALA A 125 -6.20 12.11 15.93
CA ALA A 125 -6.20 10.70 16.25
C ALA A 125 -5.08 9.98 15.48
N PRO A 126 -4.33 9.07 16.14
CA PRO A 126 -3.30 8.30 15.47
C PRO A 126 -3.86 7.49 14.31
N LEU A 127 -3.06 7.32 13.28
CA LEU A 127 -3.30 6.33 12.23
C LEU A 127 -2.50 5.06 12.55
N PRO A 128 -2.90 3.89 12.01
CA PRO A 128 -2.06 2.72 12.01
C PRO A 128 -0.66 3.02 11.47
N TYR A 129 0.32 2.30 12.03
CA TYR A 129 1.71 2.47 11.64
C TYR A 129 1.90 1.93 10.22
N ARG A 130 2.46 2.79 9.38
CA ARG A 130 2.89 2.48 8.02
C ARG A 130 3.98 3.47 7.66
N ARG A 131 5.16 2.95 7.38
CA ARG A 131 6.36 3.69 7.03
C ARG A 131 6.84 3.21 5.68
N ARG A 132 7.05 4.12 4.74
CA ARG A 132 7.61 3.77 3.43
C ARG A 132 9.09 3.44 3.58
N LEU A 133 9.50 2.34 2.96
CA LEU A 133 10.90 1.96 2.86
C LEU A 133 11.61 2.89 1.86
N ASN A 134 12.86 3.21 2.14
CA ASN A 134 13.72 3.83 1.13
C ASN A 134 14.25 2.76 0.15
N GLU A 135 14.95 3.20 -0.90
CA GLU A 135 15.43 2.31 -1.98
C GLU A 135 16.41 1.24 -1.48
N GLU A 136 17.29 1.58 -0.54
CA GLU A 136 18.24 0.65 0.06
C GLU A 136 17.52 -0.39 0.93
N GLU A 137 16.61 0.06 1.80
CA GLU A 137 15.77 -0.83 2.62
C GLU A 137 14.94 -1.80 1.75
N SER A 138 14.27 -1.28 0.72
CA SER A 138 13.49 -2.06 -0.24
C SER A 138 14.35 -3.11 -0.94
N SER A 139 15.54 -2.73 -1.40
CA SER A 139 16.48 -3.62 -2.08
C SER A 139 16.93 -4.77 -1.18
N ILE A 140 17.22 -4.49 0.09
CA ILE A 140 17.58 -5.52 1.08
C ILE A 140 16.44 -6.51 1.27
N VAL A 141 15.22 -6.01 1.50
CA VAL A 141 14.03 -6.86 1.70
C VAL A 141 13.77 -7.75 0.48
N ARG A 142 13.82 -7.17 -0.72
CA ARG A 142 13.60 -7.92 -1.97
C ARG A 142 14.69 -8.96 -2.23
N GLN A 143 15.94 -8.65 -1.91
CA GLN A 143 17.03 -9.63 -2.01
C GLN A 143 16.79 -10.83 -1.08
N GLN A 144 16.33 -10.60 0.16
CA GLN A 144 15.98 -11.68 1.07
C GLN A 144 14.80 -12.53 0.56
N LEU A 145 13.79 -11.88 -0.02
CA LEU A 145 12.66 -12.57 -0.67
C LEU A 145 13.11 -13.41 -1.87
N LEU A 146 14.03 -12.90 -2.67
CA LEU A 146 14.60 -13.63 -3.80
C LEU A 146 15.41 -14.84 -3.34
N GLU A 147 16.33 -14.65 -2.38
CA GLU A 147 17.21 -15.71 -1.88
C GLU A 147 16.43 -16.84 -1.21
N ARG A 148 15.39 -16.50 -0.43
CA ARG A 148 14.66 -17.49 0.35
C ARG A 148 13.47 -18.09 -0.37
N TRP A 149 12.72 -17.27 -1.09
CA TRP A 149 11.44 -17.65 -1.67
C TRP A 149 11.44 -17.66 -3.20
N HIS A 150 12.54 -17.27 -3.84
CA HIS A 150 12.63 -17.07 -5.29
C HIS A 150 11.58 -16.07 -5.82
N TYR A 151 11.23 -15.07 -5.02
CA TYR A 151 10.33 -13.98 -5.42
C TYR A 151 11.15 -12.87 -6.10
N ASP A 152 10.84 -12.55 -7.37
CA ASP A 152 11.61 -11.60 -8.19
C ASP A 152 10.86 -10.31 -8.54
N SER A 153 9.73 -10.04 -7.88
CA SER A 153 8.84 -8.88 -8.12
C SER A 153 7.97 -8.94 -9.38
N SER A 154 8.25 -9.82 -10.34
CA SER A 154 7.48 -9.88 -11.59
C SER A 154 6.40 -10.95 -11.55
N HIS A 155 6.77 -12.17 -11.20
CA HIS A 155 5.89 -13.33 -11.15
C HIS A 155 6.41 -14.28 -10.09
N TRP A 156 5.53 -14.76 -9.23
CA TRP A 156 5.87 -15.80 -8.27
C TRP A 156 4.88 -16.96 -8.40
N ALA A 157 4.60 -17.62 -7.29
CA ALA A 157 3.69 -18.72 -7.25
C ALA A 157 2.25 -18.30 -7.60
N PRO A 158 1.54 -19.14 -8.38
CA PRO A 158 1.95 -20.47 -8.85
C PRO A 158 2.45 -20.52 -10.31
N LEU A 159 2.76 -19.37 -10.93
CA LEU A 159 3.22 -19.32 -12.32
C LEU A 159 4.72 -19.59 -12.49
N ALA A 160 5.52 -19.29 -11.47
CA ALA A 160 6.97 -19.50 -11.54
C ALA A 160 7.33 -21.00 -11.58
N GLY A 161 8.29 -21.39 -12.43
CA GLY A 161 8.73 -22.79 -12.53
C GLY A 161 9.55 -23.30 -11.33
N ASN A 162 10.09 -22.37 -10.51
CA ASN A 162 11.01 -22.67 -9.40
C ASN A 162 10.42 -22.30 -8.03
N ILE A 163 9.16 -22.64 -7.80
CA ILE A 163 8.50 -22.37 -6.52
C ILE A 163 9.01 -23.36 -5.46
N PRO A 164 9.40 -22.89 -4.26
CA PRO A 164 9.73 -23.77 -3.15
C PRO A 164 8.62 -24.80 -2.87
N SER A 165 8.98 -26.05 -2.54
CA SER A 165 7.99 -27.13 -2.32
C SER A 165 7.06 -26.89 -1.12
N ASN A 166 7.36 -25.89 -0.29
CA ASN A 166 6.59 -25.45 0.86
C ASN A 166 5.71 -24.23 0.53
N THR A 167 4.92 -24.33 -0.54
CA THR A 167 3.87 -23.35 -0.88
C THR A 167 2.50 -24.00 -1.05
N LEU A 168 1.45 -23.26 -0.71
CA LEU A 168 0.06 -23.58 -1.04
C LEU A 168 -0.61 -22.35 -1.62
N PHE A 169 -1.51 -22.50 -2.59
CA PHE A 169 -2.32 -21.39 -3.08
C PHE A 169 -3.81 -21.73 -3.07
N VAL A 170 -4.64 -20.70 -2.95
CA VAL A 170 -6.10 -20.80 -2.99
C VAL A 170 -6.63 -19.71 -3.91
N ALA A 171 -7.58 -20.05 -4.78
CA ALA A 171 -8.31 -19.05 -5.56
C ALA A 171 -8.98 -18.04 -4.63
N GLN A 172 -8.82 -16.74 -4.90
CA GLN A 172 -9.39 -15.68 -4.06
C GLN A 172 -10.91 -15.74 -3.97
N SER A 173 -11.59 -16.28 -4.98
CA SER A 173 -13.03 -16.53 -5.00
C SER A 173 -13.47 -17.67 -4.07
N ALA A 174 -12.56 -18.57 -3.68
CA ALA A 174 -12.82 -19.65 -2.74
C ALA A 174 -12.59 -19.25 -1.27
N LEU A 175 -11.97 -18.08 -1.03
CA LEU A 175 -11.73 -17.54 0.31
C LEU A 175 -12.96 -16.81 0.84
N THR A 176 -13.54 -17.30 1.94
CA THR A 176 -14.62 -16.59 2.63
C THR A 176 -14.06 -15.45 3.51
N PRO A 177 -14.89 -14.47 3.92
CA PRO A 177 -14.46 -13.46 4.90
C PRO A 177 -13.97 -14.06 6.22
N ALA A 178 -14.52 -15.21 6.64
CA ALA A 178 -14.08 -15.93 7.83
C ALA A 178 -12.67 -16.53 7.65
N ASP A 179 -12.37 -17.11 6.49
CA ASP A 179 -11.04 -17.63 6.17
C ASP A 179 -9.98 -16.53 6.20
N ARG A 180 -10.30 -15.38 5.58
CA ARG A 180 -9.44 -14.20 5.55
C ARG A 180 -9.15 -13.67 6.94
N SER A 181 -10.20 -13.53 7.76
CA SER A 181 -10.08 -13.12 9.16
C SER A 181 -9.23 -14.10 9.98
N ALA A 182 -9.40 -15.42 9.76
CA ALA A 182 -8.62 -16.44 10.44
C ALA A 182 -7.12 -16.37 10.06
N VAL A 183 -6.81 -16.18 8.77
CA VAL A 183 -5.43 -15.97 8.30
C VAL A 183 -4.83 -14.71 8.91
N THR A 184 -5.52 -13.57 8.84
CA THR A 184 -5.04 -12.32 9.44
C THR A 184 -4.81 -12.48 10.95
N GLY A 185 -5.76 -13.11 11.66
CA GLY A 185 -5.62 -13.38 13.10
C GLY A 185 -4.43 -14.26 13.43
N TYR A 186 -4.19 -15.32 12.65
CA TYR A 186 -3.02 -16.17 12.81
C TYR A 186 -1.71 -15.40 12.63
N ILE A 187 -1.59 -14.60 11.55
CA ILE A 187 -0.41 -13.77 11.30
C ILE A 187 -0.21 -12.76 12.43
N CYS A 188 -1.25 -12.03 12.84
CA CYS A 188 -1.13 -11.02 13.90
C CYS A 188 -0.72 -11.61 15.26
N GLN A 189 -0.97 -12.90 15.51
CA GLN A 189 -0.59 -13.57 16.75
C GLN A 189 0.85 -14.10 16.75
N HIS A 190 1.42 -14.40 15.57
CA HIS A 190 2.71 -15.11 15.46
C HIS A 190 3.81 -14.29 14.79
N ALA A 191 3.46 -13.24 14.05
CA ALA A 191 4.44 -12.38 13.38
C ALA A 191 5.09 -11.39 14.35
N MET A 192 6.22 -10.83 13.90
CA MET A 192 6.86 -9.70 14.56
C MET A 192 5.93 -8.47 14.56
N PRO A 193 6.17 -7.46 15.42
CA PRO A 193 5.29 -6.29 15.55
C PRO A 193 5.04 -5.55 14.23
N HIS A 194 6.02 -5.59 13.33
CA HIS A 194 5.95 -4.99 12.01
C HIS A 194 6.10 -6.05 10.91
N LEU A 195 5.38 -5.82 9.83
CA LEU A 195 5.38 -6.62 8.61
C LEU A 195 5.95 -5.77 7.48
N PHE A 196 6.57 -6.43 6.51
CA PHE A 196 6.87 -5.83 5.22
C PHE A 196 5.69 -6.08 4.26
N GLU A 197 5.23 -5.00 3.63
CA GLU A 197 4.35 -5.00 2.48
C GLU A 197 5.19 -4.62 1.26
N ILE A 198 5.35 -5.56 0.32
CA ILE A 198 6.18 -5.40 -0.87
C ILE A 198 5.30 -5.49 -2.10
N THR A 199 5.27 -4.42 -2.90
CA THR A 199 4.33 -4.27 -4.02
C THR A 199 5.05 -4.35 -5.36
N ALA A 200 4.33 -4.65 -6.45
CA ALA A 200 4.93 -4.68 -7.78
C ALA A 200 5.40 -3.29 -8.29
N ASP A 201 4.84 -2.20 -7.76
CA ASP A 201 5.18 -0.82 -8.15
C ASP A 201 6.29 -0.19 -7.29
N HIS A 202 6.96 -0.98 -6.45
CA HIS A 202 8.04 -0.53 -5.55
C HIS A 202 7.60 0.52 -4.51
N THR A 203 6.30 0.59 -4.21
CA THR A 203 5.80 1.32 -3.05
C THR A 203 5.87 0.44 -1.80
N ASP A 204 7.09 0.07 -1.42
CA ASP A 204 7.30 -0.84 -0.29
C ASP A 204 7.11 -0.14 1.06
N ALA A 205 6.54 -0.86 2.02
CA ALA A 205 6.28 -0.34 3.36
C ALA A 205 6.55 -1.34 4.47
N GLU A 206 6.86 -0.80 5.64
CA GLU A 206 6.77 -1.47 6.92
C GLU A 206 5.44 -1.08 7.57
N ILE A 207 4.63 -2.05 7.98
CA ILE A 207 3.27 -1.86 8.48
C ILE A 207 3.05 -2.60 9.80
N THR A 208 2.05 -2.20 10.58
CA THR A 208 1.51 -3.07 11.64
C THR A 208 0.48 -4.04 11.09
N CYS A 209 0.24 -5.15 11.80
CA CYS A 209 -0.71 -6.17 11.35
C CYS A 209 -2.15 -5.67 11.11
N SER A 210 -2.55 -4.54 11.72
CA SER A 210 -3.84 -3.90 11.45
C SER A 210 -4.03 -3.41 10.01
N GLU A 211 -2.94 -3.22 9.26
CA GLU A 211 -2.97 -2.81 7.85
C GLU A 211 -2.82 -4.01 6.89
N LEU A 212 -2.68 -5.24 7.39
CA LEU A 212 -2.55 -6.44 6.55
C LEU A 212 -3.86 -6.69 5.77
N ASP A 213 -3.78 -6.65 4.44
CA ASP A 213 -4.89 -7.00 3.56
C ASP A 213 -4.64 -8.32 2.81
N THR A 214 -5.46 -9.34 3.11
CA THR A 214 -5.41 -10.63 2.41
C THR A 214 -6.15 -10.61 1.07
N ASN A 215 -6.91 -9.55 0.77
CA ASN A 215 -7.53 -9.30 -0.53
C ASN A 215 -6.63 -8.43 -1.43
N CYS A 216 -5.35 -8.78 -1.46
CA CYS A 216 -4.32 -8.05 -2.16
C CYS A 216 -4.04 -8.64 -3.56
N TYR A 217 -3.39 -7.84 -4.39
CA TYR A 217 -2.94 -8.20 -5.73
C TYR A 217 -1.53 -7.65 -5.95
N ALA A 218 -0.67 -8.46 -6.55
CA ALA A 218 0.73 -8.14 -6.79
C ALA A 218 1.45 -7.62 -5.53
N THR A 219 1.11 -8.19 -4.38
CA THR A 219 1.60 -7.74 -3.07
C THR A 219 2.05 -8.94 -2.26
N VAL A 220 3.22 -8.82 -1.66
CA VAL A 220 3.82 -9.76 -0.73
C VAL A 220 3.74 -9.20 0.68
N TYR A 221 3.39 -10.07 1.64
CA TYR A 221 3.54 -9.81 3.06
C TYR A 221 4.47 -10.84 3.70
N CYS A 222 5.38 -10.36 4.53
CA CYS A 222 6.24 -11.18 5.39
C CYS A 222 6.64 -10.37 6.64
N ASP A 223 7.36 -10.98 7.58
CA ASP A 223 8.03 -10.26 8.67
C ASP A 223 9.55 -10.28 8.50
N GLU A 224 10.26 -9.63 9.43
CA GLU A 224 11.73 -9.52 9.42
C GLU A 224 12.49 -10.85 9.49
N ASN A 225 11.84 -11.94 9.90
CA ASN A 225 12.47 -13.26 9.94
C ASN A 225 12.35 -14.00 8.59
N TYR A 226 11.51 -13.50 7.68
CA TYR A 226 11.22 -14.10 6.38
C TYR A 226 10.78 -15.57 6.46
N ASN A 227 10.31 -16.04 7.61
CA ASN A 227 9.99 -17.47 7.83
C ASN A 227 8.66 -17.90 7.22
N TRP A 228 7.85 -16.93 6.82
CA TRP A 228 6.59 -17.13 6.13
C TRP A 228 6.42 -16.02 5.08
N LEU A 229 5.51 -16.26 4.14
CA LEU A 229 5.13 -15.28 3.13
C LEU A 229 3.68 -15.49 2.71
N ILE A 230 2.97 -14.39 2.48
CA ILE A 230 1.67 -14.36 1.78
C ILE A 230 1.85 -13.55 0.50
N TYR A 231 1.32 -14.03 -0.62
CA TYR A 231 1.34 -13.32 -1.89
C TYR A 231 -0.03 -13.33 -2.54
N GLY A 232 -0.59 -12.15 -2.79
CA GLY A 232 -1.75 -12.00 -3.67
C GLY A 232 -1.28 -11.83 -5.11
N SER A 233 -1.70 -12.69 -6.03
CA SER A 233 -1.27 -12.63 -7.44
C SER A 233 -2.32 -11.96 -8.35
N HIS A 234 -1.89 -11.48 -9.53
CA HIS A 234 -2.78 -10.92 -10.56
C HIS A 234 -3.78 -11.95 -11.10
N GLU A 235 -3.45 -13.23 -10.98
CA GLU A 235 -4.25 -14.37 -11.38
C GLU A 235 -5.31 -14.73 -10.33
N SER A 236 -5.64 -13.82 -9.41
CA SER A 236 -6.68 -14.01 -8.41
C SER A 236 -6.45 -15.23 -7.52
N THR A 237 -5.20 -15.44 -7.10
CA THR A 237 -4.84 -16.41 -6.06
C THR A 237 -4.22 -15.72 -4.85
N LEU A 238 -4.37 -16.36 -3.68
CA LEU A 238 -3.59 -16.05 -2.49
C LEU A 238 -2.69 -17.24 -2.20
N THR A 239 -1.38 -17.02 -2.29
CA THR A 239 -0.35 -18.01 -2.02
C THR A 239 0.20 -17.82 -0.61
N PHE A 240 0.44 -18.93 0.07
CA PHE A 240 1.03 -19.04 1.40
C PHE A 240 2.34 -19.83 1.32
N ALA A 241 3.34 -19.43 2.09
CA ALA A 241 4.58 -20.16 2.28
C ALA A 241 5.07 -20.10 3.73
N GLY A 242 5.88 -21.06 4.11
CA GLY A 242 6.39 -21.22 5.47
C GLY A 242 5.68 -22.32 6.26
N GLU A 243 6.45 -23.18 6.91
CA GLU A 243 5.97 -24.43 7.49
C GLU A 243 4.79 -24.26 8.45
N GLN A 244 4.92 -23.37 9.42
CA GLN A 244 3.88 -23.15 10.44
C GLN A 244 2.60 -22.56 9.84
N LEU A 245 2.74 -21.60 8.93
CA LEU A 245 1.61 -21.01 8.21
C LEU A 245 0.90 -22.06 7.34
N LEU A 246 1.65 -22.93 6.67
CA LEU A 246 1.07 -24.01 5.87
C LEU A 246 0.31 -25.03 6.71
N LEU A 247 0.82 -25.40 7.89
CA LEU A 247 0.10 -26.27 8.82
C LEU A 247 -1.25 -25.65 9.22
N PHE A 248 -1.25 -24.37 9.58
CA PHE A 248 -2.47 -23.63 9.89
C PHE A 248 -3.44 -23.59 8.71
N VAL A 249 -2.97 -23.25 7.50
CA VAL A 249 -3.80 -23.18 6.30
C VAL A 249 -4.43 -24.55 5.99
N ARG A 250 -3.66 -25.64 6.07
CA ARG A 250 -4.21 -26.99 5.87
C ARG A 250 -5.31 -27.31 6.87
N GLN A 251 -5.13 -26.94 8.13
CA GLN A 251 -6.14 -27.13 9.17
C GLN A 251 -7.40 -26.29 8.89
N LEU A 252 -7.24 -25.02 8.50
CA LEU A 252 -8.33 -24.10 8.16
C LEU A 252 -9.21 -24.62 7.01
N PHE A 253 -8.60 -25.35 6.07
CA PHE A 253 -9.27 -25.95 4.92
C PHE A 253 -9.61 -27.44 5.08
N THR A 254 -9.58 -27.98 6.30
CA THR A 254 -10.06 -29.35 6.56
C THR A 254 -11.53 -29.49 6.11
N GLY A 255 -11.83 -30.53 5.32
CA GLY A 255 -13.13 -30.74 4.68
C GLY A 255 -13.38 -29.91 3.41
N ARG A 256 -12.44 -29.03 3.03
CA ARG A 256 -12.41 -28.25 1.79
C ARG A 256 -11.08 -28.39 1.05
N GLU A 257 -10.34 -29.48 1.27
CA GLU A 257 -8.96 -29.69 0.79
C GLU A 257 -8.86 -29.53 -0.73
N ARG A 258 -9.93 -29.84 -1.46
CA ARG A 258 -10.00 -29.68 -2.91
C ARG A 258 -9.70 -28.27 -3.38
N VAL A 259 -9.92 -27.22 -2.58
CA VAL A 259 -9.68 -25.83 -2.99
C VAL A 259 -8.20 -25.44 -2.93
N LEU A 260 -7.37 -26.26 -2.26
CA LEU A 260 -5.93 -26.02 -2.16
C LEU A 260 -5.26 -26.41 -3.48
N ASN A 261 -4.35 -25.55 -3.95
CA ASN A 261 -3.60 -25.69 -5.20
C ASN A 261 -4.49 -25.84 -6.44
N GLN A 262 -5.72 -25.32 -6.38
CA GLN A 262 -6.58 -25.20 -7.56
C GLN A 262 -6.40 -23.86 -8.21
N TRP A 263 -6.07 -23.91 -9.50
CA TRP A 263 -6.02 -22.73 -10.34
C TRP A 263 -7.46 -22.24 -10.62
N PRO A 264 -7.70 -20.91 -10.60
CA PRO A 264 -9.03 -20.35 -10.90
C PRO A 264 -9.55 -20.70 -12.29
#